data_AF-A0A7S0KWK7-F1
#
_entry.id   AF-A0A7S0KWK7-F1
#
_cell.length_a   1.000
_cell.length_b   1.000
_cell.length_c   1.000
_cell.angle_alpha   90.00
_cell.angle_beta   90.00
_cell.angle_gamma   90.00
#
_symmetry.space_group_name_H-M   'P 1'
#
loop_
_entity.id
_entity.type
_entity.pdbx_description
1 polymer ?
#
loop_
_entity_poly.entity_id
_entity_poly.type
_entity_poly.pdbx_seq_one_letter_code
_entity_poly.pdbx_strand_id
1 'polypeptide(L)'
;GRSSRNAAAAAANQPMTVVLLDEMDQLIGKDQAILYELFGLPTLPGSRCVIVGVANAINLVEVTLPRLAARGCEPTVVSFNAYDKDQLQRLLKQRLAGLPFAVFEDAGLELVARKVAAATGDMRRALNICTNAIDICAGEAARAAVEG
;
A
#
# COMPACT_ATOMS: atom_id res chain seq x y z
N GLY A 1 11.66 48.66 4.16
CA GLY A 1 12.63 47.59 3.84
C GLY A 1 13.18 46.79 5.04
N ARG A 2 12.56 46.79 6.23
CA ARG A 2 12.99 45.94 7.37
C ARG A 2 12.10 44.71 7.62
N SER A 3 10.85 44.73 7.13
CA SER A 3 9.90 43.60 7.28
C SER A 3 10.25 42.37 6.41
N SER A 4 10.93 42.58 5.28
CA SER A 4 11.28 41.50 4.34
C SER A 4 12.49 40.65 4.76
N ARG A 5 13.33 41.12 5.70
CA ARG A 5 14.51 40.36 6.17
C ARG A 5 14.18 39.31 7.24
N ASN A 6 13.12 39.50 8.03
CA ASN A 6 12.74 38.55 9.08
C ASN A 6 11.99 37.32 8.55
N ALA A 7 11.27 37.43 7.42
CA ALA A 7 10.59 36.29 6.79
C ALA A 7 11.60 35.28 6.20
N ALA A 8 12.70 35.78 5.61
CA ALA A 8 13.76 34.94 5.04
C ALA A 8 14.55 34.14 6.11
N ALA A 9 14.72 34.70 7.32
CA ALA A 9 15.40 34.03 8.42
C ALA A 9 14.54 32.92 9.06
N ALA A 10 13.22 33.05 9.08
CA ALA A 10 12.31 32.01 9.59
C ALA A 10 12.21 30.80 8.65
N ALA A 11 12.34 31.00 7.33
CA ALA A 11 12.34 29.92 6.34
C ALA A 11 13.61 29.03 6.42
N ALA A 12 14.72 29.58 6.92
CA ALA A 12 16.02 28.89 6.96
C ALA A 12 16.06 27.68 7.91
N ASN A 13 15.09 27.54 8.83
CA ASN A 13 15.05 26.45 9.81
C ASN A 13 13.71 25.70 9.86
N GLN A 14 12.84 25.84 8.85
CA GLN A 14 11.60 25.07 8.81
C GLN A 14 11.90 23.60 8.48
N PRO A 15 11.49 22.62 9.30
CA PRO A 15 11.71 21.22 9.00
C PRO A 15 11.00 20.81 7.70
N MET A 16 11.54 19.81 7.01
CA MET A 16 10.84 19.20 5.88
C MET A 16 9.63 18.42 6.40
N THR A 17 8.47 18.66 5.80
CA THR A 17 7.22 17.96 6.13
C THR A 17 6.96 16.89 5.08
N VAL A 18 6.70 15.66 5.52
CA VAL A 18 6.26 14.56 4.66
C VAL A 18 4.81 14.24 5.00
N VAL A 19 3.93 14.31 4.01
CA VAL A 19 2.51 13.99 4.13
C VAL A 19 2.25 12.69 3.39
N LEU A 20 1.79 11.67 4.13
CA LEU A 20 1.33 10.40 3.55
C LEU A 20 -0.20 10.40 3.49
N LEU A 21 -0.73 10.26 2.28
CA LEU A 21 -2.17 10.16 2.01
C LEU A 21 -2.47 8.72 1.62
N ASP A 22 -2.95 7.91 2.56
CA ASP A 22 -3.46 6.57 2.26
C ASP A 22 -4.88 6.66 1.68
N GLU A 23 -5.25 5.72 0.81
CA GLU A 23 -6.55 5.70 0.11
C GLU A 23 -6.95 7.06 -0.53
N MET A 24 -6.01 7.75 -1.19
CA MET A 24 -6.27 9.10 -1.71
C MET A 24 -7.35 9.15 -2.80
N ASP A 25 -7.68 8.00 -3.41
CA ASP A 25 -8.78 7.86 -4.36
C ASP A 25 -10.16 8.14 -3.72
N GLN A 26 -10.29 8.05 -2.40
CA GLN A 26 -11.46 8.51 -1.65
C GLN A 26 -11.70 10.02 -1.77
N LEU A 27 -10.64 10.81 -2.01
CA LEU A 27 -10.75 12.26 -2.17
C LEU A 27 -11.27 12.65 -3.56
N ILE A 28 -11.09 11.81 -4.58
CA ILE A 28 -11.53 12.06 -5.96
C ILE A 28 -13.07 12.13 -6.05
N GLY A 29 -13.77 11.31 -5.27
CA GLY A 29 -15.23 11.17 -5.36
C GLY A 29 -16.04 12.31 -4.72
N LYS A 30 -15.42 13.10 -3.82
CA LYS A 30 -16.12 14.17 -3.08
C LYS A 30 -15.81 15.56 -3.63
N ASP A 31 -14.53 15.85 -3.87
CA ASP A 31 -14.12 17.12 -4.44
C ASP A 31 -12.72 17.02 -5.07
N GLN A 32 -12.67 16.98 -6.41
CA GLN A 32 -11.41 16.94 -7.14
C GLN A 32 -10.55 18.20 -6.90
N ALA A 33 -11.14 19.31 -6.44
CA ALA A 33 -10.41 20.54 -6.13
C ALA A 33 -9.35 20.32 -5.04
N ILE A 34 -9.68 19.55 -4.01
CA ILE A 34 -8.81 19.26 -2.85
C ILE A 34 -7.53 18.56 -3.30
N LEU A 35 -7.64 17.63 -4.26
CA LEU A 35 -6.48 16.94 -4.81
C LEU A 35 -5.52 17.92 -5.49
N TYR A 36 -6.03 18.87 -6.27
CA TYR A 36 -5.18 19.88 -6.91
C TYR A 36 -4.51 20.80 -5.90
N GLU A 37 -5.22 21.19 -4.84
CA GLU A 37 -4.64 22.02 -3.78
C GLU A 37 -3.53 21.26 -3.05
N LEU A 38 -3.77 19.99 -2.68
CA LEU A 38 -2.76 19.14 -2.05
C LEU A 38 -1.52 18.99 -2.92
N PHE A 39 -1.66 18.54 -4.17
CA PHE A 39 -0.51 18.39 -5.08
C PHE A 39 0.14 19.72 -5.50
N GLY A 40 -0.51 20.86 -5.23
CA GLY A 40 0.08 22.19 -5.36
C GLY A 40 0.97 22.60 -4.18
N LEU A 41 0.80 22.02 -2.98
CA LEU A 41 1.61 22.40 -1.81
C LEU A 41 3.13 22.21 -2.00
N PRO A 42 3.62 21.14 -2.66
CA PRO A 42 5.05 20.98 -2.95
C PRO A 42 5.58 21.97 -3.98
N THR A 43 4.72 22.53 -4.86
CA THR A 43 5.15 23.44 -5.94
C THR A 43 5.21 24.90 -5.52
N LEU A 44 4.75 25.23 -4.31
CA LEU A 44 4.81 26.59 -3.76
C LEU A 44 6.25 27.07 -3.52
N PRO A 45 6.59 28.34 -3.80
CA PRO A 45 7.94 28.87 -3.59
C PRO A 45 8.35 28.80 -2.12
N GLY A 46 9.50 28.17 -1.84
CA GLY A 46 10.00 28.00 -0.48
C GLY A 46 9.32 26.87 0.31
N SER A 47 8.45 26.09 -0.32
CA SER A 47 7.84 24.91 0.30
C SER A 47 8.88 23.83 0.56
N ARG A 48 8.83 23.22 1.75
CA ARG A 48 9.60 22.04 2.15
C ARG A 48 8.67 20.87 2.41
N CYS A 49 7.73 20.62 1.50
CA CYS A 49 6.71 19.59 1.63
C CYS A 49 6.93 18.46 0.60
N VAL A 50 6.82 17.21 1.04
CA VAL A 50 6.74 16.03 0.16
C VAL A 50 5.40 15.36 0.38
N ILE A 51 4.69 15.07 -0.70
CA ILE A 51 3.42 14.35 -0.65
C ILE A 51 3.61 12.98 -1.27
N VAL A 52 3.27 11.95 -0.51
CA VAL A 52 3.19 10.57 -0.98
C VAL A 52 1.75 10.16 -0.88
N GLY A 53 1.14 9.83 -2.01
CA GLY A 53 -0.21 9.30 -2.04
C GLY A 53 -0.20 7.82 -2.39
N VAL A 54 -1.06 7.05 -1.74
CA VAL A 54 -1.38 5.66 -2.07
C VAL A 54 -2.83 5.59 -2.55
N ALA A 55 -3.07 4.93 -3.68
CA ALA A 55 -4.41 4.74 -4.26
C ALA A 55 -4.52 3.35 -4.87
N ASN A 56 -5.72 2.79 -4.88
CA ASN A 56 -6.02 1.50 -5.52
C ASN A 56 -6.58 1.68 -6.95
N ALA A 57 -7.19 2.83 -7.23
CA ALA A 57 -7.92 3.07 -8.46
C ALA A 57 -7.03 3.49 -9.66
N ILE A 58 -7.18 2.76 -10.77
CA ILE A 58 -6.64 3.08 -12.11
C ILE A 58 -7.10 4.48 -12.59
N ASN A 59 -8.30 4.89 -12.19
CA ASN A 59 -8.90 6.19 -12.55
C ASN A 59 -8.04 7.39 -12.11
N LEU A 60 -7.22 7.26 -11.06
CA LEU A 60 -6.32 8.34 -10.65
C LEU A 60 -5.25 8.61 -11.72
N VAL A 61 -4.73 7.54 -12.33
CA VAL A 61 -3.67 7.62 -13.35
C VAL A 61 -4.22 8.13 -14.68
N GLU A 62 -5.42 7.70 -15.06
CA GLU A 62 -6.00 8.02 -16.37
C GLU A 62 -6.67 9.39 -16.44
N VAL A 63 -7.29 9.87 -15.36
CA VAL A 63 -8.10 11.11 -15.38
C VAL A 63 -7.42 12.25 -14.64
N THR A 64 -6.82 11.98 -13.48
CA THR A 64 -6.32 13.04 -12.60
C THR A 64 -4.90 13.47 -12.96
N LEU A 65 -4.01 12.52 -13.33
CA LEU A 65 -2.64 12.87 -13.72
C LEU A 65 -2.55 13.80 -14.94
N PRO A 66 -3.30 13.59 -16.04
CA PRO A 66 -3.21 14.52 -17.17
C PRO A 66 -3.60 15.96 -16.80
N ARG A 67 -4.55 16.13 -15.87
CA ARG A 67 -4.98 17.44 -15.37
C ARG A 67 -3.95 18.08 -14.44
N LEU A 68 -3.25 17.28 -13.63
CA LEU A 68 -2.14 17.73 -12.81
C LEU A 68 -0.92 18.11 -13.65
N ALA A 69 -0.61 17.33 -14.69
CA ALA A 69 0.44 17.61 -15.65
C ALA A 69 0.19 18.92 -16.40
N ALA A 70 -1.05 19.18 -16.82
CA ALA A 70 -1.45 20.46 -17.43
C ALA A 70 -1.22 21.68 -16.50
N ARG A 71 -1.14 21.47 -15.18
CA ARG A 71 -0.85 22.52 -14.18
C ARG A 71 0.61 22.56 -13.74
N GLY A 72 1.48 21.71 -14.29
CA GLY A 72 2.89 21.62 -13.91
C GLY A 72 3.13 20.98 -12.54
N CYS A 73 2.14 20.26 -12.00
CA CYS A 73 2.21 19.58 -10.70
C CYS A 73 2.13 18.05 -10.86
N GLU A 74 2.79 17.50 -11.89
CA GLU A 74 2.73 16.06 -12.17
C GLU A 74 3.45 15.26 -11.09
N PRO A 75 2.77 14.35 -10.36
CA PRO A 75 3.42 13.49 -9.40
C PRO A 75 4.12 12.31 -10.10
N THR A 76 5.22 11.83 -9.52
CA THR A 76 5.84 10.58 -9.94
C THR A 76 4.96 9.39 -9.54
N VAL A 77 4.61 8.54 -10.50
CA VAL A 77 3.75 7.38 -10.27
C VAL A 77 4.61 6.12 -10.18
N VAL A 78 4.37 5.34 -9.13
CA VAL A 78 4.96 4.00 -8.97
C VAL A 78 3.83 2.99 -8.85
N SER A 79 3.74 2.09 -9.84
CA SER A 79 2.71 1.06 -9.87
C SER A 79 3.16 -0.19 -9.11
N PHE A 80 2.37 -0.60 -8.13
CA PHE A 80 2.55 -1.86 -7.42
C PHE A 80 1.64 -2.92 -8.04
N ASN A 81 2.22 -3.81 -8.84
CA ASN A 81 1.48 -4.90 -9.45
C ASN A 81 1.15 -5.99 -8.41
N ALA A 82 0.10 -6.75 -8.71
CA ALA A 82 -0.25 -7.93 -7.93
C ALA A 82 0.92 -8.93 -7.89
N TYR A 83 1.06 -9.66 -6.78
CA TYR A 83 2.17 -10.58 -6.60
C TYR A 83 2.11 -11.77 -7.55
N ASP A 84 3.26 -12.16 -8.08
CA ASP A 84 3.40 -13.40 -8.82
C ASP A 84 3.40 -14.63 -7.88
N LYS A 85 3.33 -15.83 -8.48
CA LYS A 85 3.35 -17.10 -7.73
C LYS A 85 4.57 -17.22 -6.83
N ASP A 86 5.76 -16.90 -7.35
CA ASP A 86 7.02 -17.14 -6.65
C ASP A 86 7.22 -16.12 -5.52
N GLN A 87 6.77 -14.88 -5.73
CA GLN A 87 6.70 -13.82 -4.73
C GLN A 87 5.74 -14.23 -3.60
N LEU A 88 4.53 -14.68 -3.91
CA LEU A 88 3.58 -15.16 -2.91
C LEU A 88 4.15 -16.33 -2.12
N GLN A 89 4.71 -17.34 -2.78
CA GLN A 89 5.27 -18.50 -2.11
C GLN A 89 6.43 -18.10 -1.18
N ARG A 90 7.32 -17.23 -1.64
CA ARG A 90 8.45 -16.71 -0.84
C ARG A 90 7.96 -15.92 0.37
N LEU A 91 6.98 -15.04 0.18
CA LEU A 91 6.40 -14.24 1.26
C LEU A 91 5.67 -15.12 2.27
N LEU A 92 4.91 -16.14 1.83
CA LEU A 92 4.25 -17.09 2.72
C LEU A 92 5.28 -17.85 3.55
N LYS A 93 6.33 -18.39 2.92
CA LYS A 93 7.44 -19.05 3.63
C LYS A 93 8.09 -18.11 4.65
N GLN A 94 8.36 -16.86 4.28
CA GLN A 94 8.96 -15.88 5.18
C GLN A 94 8.05 -15.57 6.38
N ARG A 95 6.74 -15.46 6.19
CA ARG A 95 5.78 -15.21 7.28
C ARG A 95 5.64 -16.42 8.20
N LEU A 96 5.63 -17.64 7.62
CA LEU A 96 5.48 -18.89 8.36
C LEU A 96 6.77 -19.31 9.07
N ALA A 97 7.94 -18.86 8.61
CA ALA A 97 9.22 -19.12 9.28
C ALA A 97 9.31 -18.50 10.70
N GLY A 98 8.43 -17.55 11.03
CA GLY A 98 8.31 -17.03 12.39
C GLY A 98 7.58 -17.96 13.36
N LEU A 99 7.00 -19.06 12.89
CA LEU A 99 6.30 -20.03 13.73
C LEU A 99 7.29 -21.05 14.34
N PRO A 100 7.03 -21.53 15.56
CA PRO A 100 7.95 -22.44 16.26
C PRO A 100 8.05 -23.84 15.62
N PHE A 101 7.14 -24.19 14.72
CA PHE A 101 7.12 -25.46 14.01
C PHE A 101 6.63 -25.28 12.57
N ALA A 102 6.97 -26.23 11.71
CA ALA A 102 6.50 -26.26 10.33
C ALA A 102 5.01 -26.62 10.30
N VAL A 103 4.18 -25.67 9.87
CA VAL A 103 2.71 -25.85 9.80
C VAL A 103 2.26 -26.34 8.43
N PHE A 104 3.01 -26.01 7.38
CA PHE A 104 2.66 -26.32 5.99
C PHE A 104 3.80 -27.02 5.28
N GLU A 105 3.44 -27.99 4.43
CA GLU A 105 4.33 -28.54 3.44
C GLU A 105 4.54 -27.56 2.27
N ASP A 106 5.72 -27.64 1.65
CA ASP A 106 6.10 -26.79 0.51
C ASP A 106 5.13 -26.90 -0.68
N ALA A 107 4.64 -28.11 -0.95
CA ALA A 107 3.65 -28.36 -2.02
C ALA A 107 2.31 -27.66 -1.73
N GLY A 108 1.90 -27.61 -0.45
CA GLY A 108 0.70 -26.89 -0.02
C GLY A 108 0.84 -25.38 -0.24
N LEU A 109 1.98 -24.81 0.15
CA LEU A 109 2.26 -23.39 -0.08
C LEU A 109 2.34 -23.03 -1.57
N GLU A 110 2.93 -23.91 -2.39
CA GLU A 110 2.96 -23.72 -3.84
C GLU A 110 1.56 -23.71 -4.44
N LEU A 111 0.67 -24.60 -3.97
CA LEU A 111 -0.71 -24.68 -4.42
C LEU A 111 -1.47 -23.38 -4.10
N VAL A 112 -1.37 -22.89 -2.87
CA VAL A 112 -1.99 -21.63 -2.44
C VAL A 112 -1.45 -20.47 -3.27
N ALA A 113 -0.14 -20.34 -3.39
CA ALA A 113 0.50 -19.25 -4.13
C ALA A 113 0.06 -19.23 -5.61
N ARG A 114 0.07 -20.40 -6.28
CA ARG A 114 -0.36 -20.52 -7.68
C ARG A 114 -1.84 -20.14 -7.84
N LYS A 115 -2.70 -20.58 -6.93
CA LYS A 115 -4.14 -20.31 -7.02
C LYS A 115 -4.45 -18.83 -6.78
N VAL A 116 -3.78 -18.21 -5.82
CA VAL A 116 -3.99 -16.79 -5.49
C VAL A 116 -3.41 -15.88 -6.56
N ALA A 117 -2.20 -16.14 -7.06
CA ALA A 117 -1.59 -15.40 -8.16
C ALA A 117 -2.47 -15.40 -9.42
N ALA A 118 -3.06 -16.55 -9.77
CA ALA A 118 -3.95 -16.68 -10.92
C ALA A 118 -5.29 -15.94 -10.75
N ALA A 119 -5.73 -15.68 -9.52
CA ALA A 119 -7.02 -15.06 -9.25
C ALA A 119 -6.94 -13.55 -8.96
N THR A 120 -6.02 -13.14 -8.08
CA THR A 120 -5.93 -11.77 -7.55
C THR A 120 -4.51 -11.28 -7.34
N GLY A 121 -3.57 -12.20 -7.03
CA GLY A 121 -2.23 -11.86 -6.55
C GLY A 121 -2.21 -11.09 -5.22
N ASP A 122 -3.29 -11.13 -4.43
CA ASP A 122 -3.37 -10.46 -3.13
C ASP A 122 -2.83 -11.35 -1.99
N MET A 123 -1.78 -10.86 -1.32
CA MET A 123 -1.17 -11.54 -0.18
C MET A 123 -2.12 -11.69 1.01
N ARG A 124 -3.04 -10.75 1.23
CA ARG A 124 -4.06 -10.85 2.30
C ARG A 124 -4.93 -12.07 2.08
N ARG A 125 -5.33 -12.30 0.83
CA ARG A 125 -6.12 -13.48 0.45
C ARG A 125 -5.34 -14.78 0.65
N ALA A 126 -4.05 -14.81 0.30
CA ALA A 126 -3.20 -15.97 0.54
C ALA A 126 -3.08 -16.31 2.03
N LEU A 127 -2.84 -15.32 2.89
CA LEU A 127 -2.77 -15.51 4.34
C LEU A 127 -4.09 -16.00 4.92
N ASN A 128 -5.21 -15.43 4.52
CA ASN A 128 -6.53 -15.87 4.98
C ASN A 128 -6.82 -17.33 4.62
N ILE A 129 -6.41 -17.78 3.43
CA ILE A 129 -6.54 -19.19 3.04
C ILE A 129 -5.71 -20.09 3.97
N CYS A 130 -4.47 -19.70 4.29
CA CYS A 130 -3.63 -20.43 5.23
C CYS A 130 -4.24 -20.47 6.64
N THR A 131 -4.72 -19.34 7.16
CA THR A 131 -5.37 -19.29 8.47
C THR A 131 -6.58 -20.23 8.53
N ASN A 132 -7.47 -20.17 7.53
CA ASN A 132 -8.64 -21.04 7.47
C ASN A 132 -8.25 -22.53 7.41
N ALA A 133 -7.20 -22.88 6.67
CA ALA A 133 -6.73 -24.27 6.60
C ALA A 133 -6.22 -24.77 7.95
N ILE A 134 -5.51 -23.92 8.71
CA ILE A 134 -5.08 -24.23 10.08
C ILE A 134 -6.28 -24.43 10.99
N ASP A 135 -7.25 -23.52 10.96
CA ASP A 135 -8.43 -23.57 11.82
C ASP A 135 -9.26 -24.84 11.59
N ILE A 136 -9.41 -25.26 10.33
CA ILE A 136 -10.08 -26.53 9.97
C ILE A 136 -9.31 -27.71 10.56
N CYS A 137 -7.99 -27.77 10.34
CA CYS A 137 -7.15 -28.87 10.83
C CYS A 137 -7.17 -28.96 12.37
N ALA A 138 -7.08 -27.82 13.06
CA ALA A 138 -7.16 -27.76 14.51
C ALA A 138 -8.52 -28.23 15.04
N GLY A 139 -9.61 -27.85 14.36
CA GLY A 139 -10.96 -28.29 14.71
C GLY A 139 -11.17 -29.80 14.53
N GLU A 140 -10.64 -30.38 13.46
CA GLU A 140 -10.67 -31.83 13.22
C GLU A 140 -9.86 -32.61 14.27
N ALA A 141 -8.66 -32.13 14.59
CA ALA A 141 -7.81 -32.74 15.62
C ALA A 141 -8.48 -32.70 17.01
N ALA A 142 -9.14 -31.59 17.36
CA ALA A 142 -9.87 -31.47 18.62
C ALA A 142 -11.04 -32.45 18.73
N ARG A 143 -11.78 -32.68 17.63
CA ARG A 143 -12.89 -33.66 17.60
C ARG A 143 -12.37 -35.09 17.75
N ALA A 144 -11.31 -35.44 17.02
CA ALA A 144 -10.69 -36.76 17.10
C ALA A 144 -10.18 -37.08 18.52
N ALA A 145 -9.71 -36.08 19.27
CA ALA A 145 -9.25 -36.25 20.65
C ALA A 145 -10.39 -36.41 21.69
N VAL A 146 -11.63 -36.08 21.34
CA VAL A 146 -12.80 -36.28 22.23
C VAL A 146 -13.46 -37.63 21.98
N GLU A 147 -13.32 -38.18 20.76
CA GLU A 147 -13.94 -39.44 20.35
C GLU A 147 -13.06 -40.68 20.60
N GLY A 148 -11.77 -40.50 20.94
CA GLY A 148 -10.81 -41.56 21.28
C GLY A 148 -10.46 -41.60 22.76
#